data_AF-A0AAC9B8N3-F1
#
_entry.id   AF-A0AAC9B8N3-F1
#
_cell.length_a   1.000
_cell.length_b   1.000
_cell.length_c   1.000
_cell.angle_alpha   90.00
_cell.angle_beta   90.00
_cell.angle_gamma   90.00
#
_symmetry.space_group_name_H-M   'P 1'
#
loop_
_entity.id
_entity.type
_entity.pdbx_description
1 polymer ?
#
loop_
_entity_poly.entity_id
_entity_poly.type
_entity_poly.pdbx_seq_one_letter_code
_entity_poly.pdbx_strand_id
1 'polypeptide(L)'
;MKKVLFFLAAMLMIPMVHAAPEFKEGVNYDVVKQTGSAQPEVMEFFSYYCPHCATFEPIVEQLKAGLPEGVPLKKNPVAFLGREMGPEMQRAYAVASLLNAEAKLTPAIFNKIHTQRQPPMSRDDVKKIFVDNGVPAEEFDGAVDSFAVSGMVSQFDRNTESYNIRGVPAFLVNGKYMVKIESITSQEQFNKLVQFLLAKKD
;
A
#
# COMPACT_ATOMS: atom_id res chain seq x y z
N MET A 1 10.60 20.82 -71.51
CA MET A 1 10.26 19.39 -71.30
C MET A 1 11.23 18.81 -70.28
N LYS A 2 10.72 18.22 -69.17
CA LYS A 2 11.29 17.05 -68.42
C LYS A 2 12.80 17.09 -68.08
N LYS A 3 13.30 17.01 -66.83
CA LYS A 3 12.77 16.48 -65.56
C LYS A 3 13.60 17.00 -64.37
N VAL A 4 12.86 17.38 -63.34
CA VAL A 4 13.12 17.36 -61.89
C VAL A 4 14.08 16.24 -61.44
N LEU A 5 15.09 16.58 -60.63
CA LEU A 5 15.66 15.66 -59.62
C LEU A 5 16.36 16.42 -58.47
N PHE A 6 15.55 16.96 -57.54
CA PHE A 6 16.02 17.34 -56.21
C PHE A 6 15.92 16.10 -55.32
N PHE A 7 17.06 15.50 -54.96
CA PHE A 7 17.13 14.46 -53.93
C PHE A 7 17.06 15.13 -52.55
N LEU A 8 15.85 15.27 -52.01
CA LEU A 8 15.63 15.65 -50.63
C LEU A 8 15.73 14.38 -49.77
N ALA A 9 16.86 14.17 -49.12
CA ALA A 9 17.03 13.14 -48.11
C ALA A 9 16.24 13.55 -46.84
N ALA A 10 14.95 13.23 -46.81
CA ALA A 10 14.14 13.30 -45.60
C ALA A 10 14.57 12.16 -44.66
N MET A 11 15.51 12.47 -43.77
CA MET A 11 15.91 11.60 -42.67
C MET A 11 14.69 11.47 -41.73
N LEU A 12 13.95 10.36 -41.88
CA LEU A 12 12.86 9.97 -40.99
C LEU A 12 13.42 9.81 -39.56
N MET A 13 13.24 10.83 -38.74
CA MET A 13 13.36 10.73 -37.28
C MET A 13 12.18 9.89 -36.80
N ILE A 14 12.33 8.56 -36.80
CA ILE A 14 11.39 7.66 -36.15
C ILE A 14 11.54 7.94 -34.65
N PRO A 15 10.51 8.45 -33.94
CA PRO A 15 10.58 8.48 -32.49
C PRO A 15 10.69 7.04 -32.01
N MET A 16 11.77 6.71 -31.31
CA MET A 16 11.84 5.49 -30.52
C MET A 16 10.76 5.57 -29.46
N VAL A 17 9.57 5.08 -29.80
CA VAL A 17 8.55 4.71 -28.83
C VAL A 17 9.23 3.64 -27.99
N HIS A 18 9.73 4.04 -26.82
CA HIS A 18 10.16 3.11 -25.80
C HIS A 18 8.92 2.31 -25.43
N ALA A 19 8.80 1.10 -26.00
CA ALA A 19 7.80 0.15 -25.58
C ALA A 19 8.00 -0.03 -24.08
N ALA A 20 7.06 0.47 -23.28
CA ALA A 20 7.07 0.23 -21.85
C ALA A 20 7.13 -1.29 -21.65
N PRO A 21 7.94 -1.79 -20.70
CA PRO A 21 7.97 -3.21 -20.42
C PRO A 21 6.53 -3.67 -20.14
N GLU A 22 6.03 -4.56 -20.99
CA GLU A 22 4.68 -5.09 -20.86
C GLU A 22 4.66 -5.92 -19.58
N PHE A 23 3.98 -5.43 -18.55
CA PHE A 23 3.81 -6.16 -17.31
C PHE A 23 2.94 -7.40 -17.57
N LYS A 24 3.42 -8.57 -17.16
CA LYS A 24 2.77 -9.86 -17.47
C LYS A 24 2.16 -10.48 -16.23
N GLU A 25 0.97 -11.06 -16.40
CA GLU A 25 0.36 -11.93 -15.41
C GLU A 25 1.27 -13.14 -15.11
N GLY A 26 1.34 -13.57 -13.85
CA GLY A 26 2.24 -14.61 -13.37
C GLY A 26 3.69 -14.15 -13.15
N VAL A 27 4.09 -13.00 -13.71
CA VAL A 27 5.45 -12.45 -13.61
C VAL A 27 5.50 -11.20 -12.73
N ASN A 28 4.59 -10.24 -12.95
CA ASN A 28 4.55 -8.97 -12.23
C ASN A 28 3.34 -8.85 -11.31
N TYR A 29 2.25 -9.53 -11.66
CA TYR A 29 1.02 -9.56 -10.90
C TYR A 29 0.26 -10.86 -11.12
N ASP A 30 -0.66 -11.19 -10.24
CA ASP A 30 -1.60 -12.30 -10.37
C ASP A 30 -3.05 -11.76 -10.33
N VAL A 31 -3.97 -12.36 -11.09
CA VAL A 31 -5.40 -12.02 -11.03
C VAL A 31 -6.07 -12.84 -9.92
N VAL A 32 -6.53 -12.18 -8.86
CA VAL A 32 -7.08 -12.86 -7.66
C VAL A 32 -8.61 -12.82 -7.56
N LYS A 33 -9.27 -12.00 -8.39
CA LYS A 33 -10.74 -11.93 -8.49
C LYS A 33 -11.16 -11.79 -9.95
N GLN A 34 -12.38 -12.23 -10.25
CA GLN A 34 -12.96 -12.04 -11.58
C GLN A 34 -13.40 -10.58 -11.80
N THR A 35 -14.00 -9.97 -10.80
CA THR A 35 -14.48 -8.58 -10.83
C THR A 35 -13.61 -7.72 -9.91
N GLY A 36 -13.20 -6.55 -10.39
CA GLY A 36 -12.49 -5.56 -9.57
C GLY A 36 -13.42 -4.69 -8.73
N SER A 37 -12.81 -3.75 -8.02
CA SER A 37 -13.50 -2.68 -7.29
C SER A 37 -14.24 -1.75 -8.26
N ALA A 38 -15.36 -1.19 -7.79
CA ALA A 38 -16.15 -0.26 -8.60
C ALA A 38 -15.43 1.07 -8.89
N GLN A 39 -14.50 1.47 -8.02
CA GLN A 39 -13.66 2.65 -8.16
C GLN A 39 -12.19 2.26 -8.10
N PRO A 40 -11.29 2.97 -8.80
CA PRO A 40 -9.87 2.67 -8.75
C PRO A 40 -9.32 2.85 -7.34
N GLU A 41 -8.53 1.90 -6.88
CA GLU A 41 -7.88 1.96 -5.57
C GLU A 41 -6.62 1.09 -5.52
N VAL A 42 -5.73 1.45 -4.59
CA VAL A 42 -4.58 0.63 -4.22
C VAL A 42 -4.73 0.28 -2.74
N MET A 43 -4.59 -1.00 -2.41
CA MET A 43 -4.63 -1.47 -1.04
C MET A 43 -3.29 -2.12 -0.67
N GLU A 44 -2.66 -1.64 0.39
CA GLU A 44 -1.48 -2.24 1.00
C GLU A 44 -1.90 -3.12 2.18
N PHE A 45 -1.47 -4.37 2.19
CA PHE A 45 -1.50 -5.22 3.38
C PHE A 45 -0.14 -5.17 4.07
N PHE A 46 -0.13 -4.84 5.36
CA PHE A 46 1.11 -4.66 6.12
C PHE A 46 0.96 -5.08 7.57
N SER A 47 2.07 -5.15 8.30
CA SER A 47 2.07 -5.25 9.76
C SER A 47 3.15 -4.36 10.35
N TYR A 48 2.88 -3.74 11.49
CA TYR A 48 3.90 -3.03 12.27
C TYR A 48 5.01 -3.93 12.80
N TYR A 49 4.82 -5.25 12.81
CA TYR A 49 5.86 -6.22 13.20
C TYR A 49 6.66 -6.76 12.01
N CYS A 50 6.37 -6.32 10.79
CA CYS A 50 7.02 -6.79 9.57
C CYS A 50 8.20 -5.87 9.19
N PRO A 51 9.47 -6.36 9.27
CA PRO A 51 10.64 -5.52 8.95
C PRO A 51 10.63 -5.01 7.50
N HIS A 52 10.19 -5.84 6.56
CA HIS A 52 10.11 -5.44 5.15
C HIS A 52 9.09 -4.32 4.94
N CYS A 53 7.97 -4.36 5.66
CA CYS A 53 6.93 -3.33 5.62
C CYS A 53 7.50 -1.99 6.12
N ALA A 54 8.23 -2.00 7.25
CA ALA A 54 8.90 -0.80 7.76
C ALA A 54 9.90 -0.21 6.77
N THR A 55 10.67 -1.05 6.08
CA THR A 55 11.60 -0.58 5.02
C THR A 55 10.88 -0.11 3.75
N PHE A 56 9.63 -0.54 3.54
CA PHE A 56 8.84 -0.20 2.36
C PHE A 56 8.06 1.11 2.54
N GLU A 57 7.90 1.63 3.76
CA GLU A 57 7.16 2.89 4.01
C GLU A 57 7.57 4.07 3.09
N PRO A 58 8.86 4.36 2.87
CA PRO A 58 9.24 5.44 1.95
C PRO A 58 8.80 5.18 0.50
N ILE A 59 8.73 3.90 0.11
CA ILE A 59 8.27 3.46 -1.22
C ILE A 59 6.75 3.65 -1.34
N VAL A 60 6.01 3.36 -0.27
CA VAL A 60 4.55 3.58 -0.18
C VAL A 60 4.22 5.06 -0.28
N GLU A 61 4.93 5.91 0.46
CA GLU A 61 4.69 7.36 0.42
C GLU A 61 4.98 7.95 -0.97
N GLN A 62 6.06 7.49 -1.62
CA GLN A 62 6.36 7.88 -3.00
C GLN A 62 5.32 7.35 -4.00
N LEU A 63 4.83 6.11 -3.82
CA LEU A 63 3.76 5.57 -4.64
C LEU A 63 2.49 6.43 -4.48
N LYS A 64 2.08 6.70 -3.24
CA LYS A 64 0.91 7.49 -2.90
C LYS A 64 0.95 8.88 -3.52
N ALA A 65 2.11 9.55 -3.48
CA ALA A 65 2.30 10.85 -4.10
C ALA A 65 2.24 10.82 -5.65
N GLY A 66 2.50 9.66 -6.26
CA GLY A 66 2.45 9.45 -7.71
C GLY A 66 1.14 8.85 -8.23
N LEU A 67 0.15 8.62 -7.37
CA LEU A 67 -1.15 8.11 -7.79
C LEU A 67 -1.95 9.19 -8.54
N PRO A 68 -2.81 8.80 -9.51
CA PRO A 68 -3.73 9.74 -10.14
C PRO A 68 -4.66 10.38 -9.10
N GLU A 69 -5.08 11.62 -9.38
CA GLU A 69 -6.00 12.34 -8.50
C GLU A 69 -7.27 11.52 -8.23
N GLY A 70 -7.65 11.46 -6.95
CA GLY A 70 -8.83 10.71 -6.50
C GLY A 70 -8.63 9.20 -6.31
N VAL A 71 -7.46 8.63 -6.64
CA VAL A 71 -7.16 7.22 -6.38
C VAL A 71 -6.55 7.07 -4.98
N PRO A 72 -7.26 6.44 -4.02
CA PRO A 72 -6.73 6.27 -2.68
C PRO A 72 -5.71 5.12 -2.62
N LEU A 73 -4.67 5.31 -1.81
CA LEU A 73 -3.89 4.22 -1.22
C LEU A 73 -4.42 3.97 0.19
N LYS A 74 -5.06 2.81 0.39
CA LYS A 74 -5.59 2.35 1.68
C LYS A 74 -4.62 1.35 2.29
N LYS A 75 -4.36 1.42 3.60
CA LYS A 75 -3.65 0.33 4.29
C LYS A 75 -4.64 -0.60 4.98
N ASN A 76 -4.30 -1.88 5.01
CA ASN A 76 -5.06 -2.98 5.58
C ASN A 76 -4.12 -3.78 6.50
N PRO A 77 -3.96 -3.38 7.77
CA PRO A 77 -3.11 -4.11 8.70
C PRO A 77 -3.57 -5.55 8.89
N VAL A 78 -2.62 -6.49 8.93
CA VAL A 78 -2.87 -7.91 9.18
C VAL A 78 -2.57 -8.27 10.63
N ALA A 79 -3.40 -9.13 11.23
CA ALA A 79 -3.26 -9.54 12.63
C ALA A 79 -2.35 -10.75 12.86
N PHE A 80 -1.95 -11.49 11.81
CA PHE A 80 -1.23 -12.77 11.96
C PHE A 80 0.27 -12.63 12.33
N LEU A 81 0.82 -11.42 12.38
CA LEU A 81 2.18 -11.13 12.87
C LEU A 81 2.11 -10.41 14.21
N GLY A 82 3.03 -10.73 15.13
CA GLY A 82 3.04 -10.14 16.49
C GLY A 82 2.35 -10.96 17.58
N ARG A 83 1.88 -12.18 17.25
CA ARG A 83 1.15 -13.08 18.18
C ARG A 83 -0.06 -12.34 18.78
N GLU A 84 -0.24 -12.39 20.10
CA GLU A 84 -1.31 -11.70 20.83
C GLU A 84 -1.37 -10.19 20.57
N MET A 85 -0.23 -9.56 20.25
CA MET A 85 -0.19 -8.12 19.94
C MET A 85 -0.54 -7.79 18.49
N GLY A 86 -0.64 -8.78 17.59
CA GLY A 86 -1.03 -8.56 16.20
C GLY A 86 -2.41 -7.90 16.07
N PRO A 87 -3.47 -8.48 16.67
CA PRO A 87 -4.80 -7.84 16.72
C PRO A 87 -4.81 -6.47 17.39
N GLU A 88 -4.03 -6.27 18.47
CA GLU A 88 -3.93 -4.97 19.14
C GLU A 88 -3.24 -3.92 18.26
N MET A 89 -2.24 -4.30 17.48
CA MET A 89 -1.59 -3.38 16.54
C MET A 89 -2.44 -3.08 15.30
N GLN A 90 -3.26 -4.03 14.87
CA GLN A 90 -4.27 -3.81 13.84
C GLN A 90 -5.33 -2.81 14.33
N ARG A 91 -5.81 -2.97 15.57
CA ARG A 91 -6.70 -2.03 16.25
C ARG A 91 -6.06 -0.66 16.43
N ALA A 92 -4.78 -0.60 16.77
CA ALA A 92 -4.04 0.66 16.87
C ALA A 92 -4.06 1.41 15.53
N TYR A 93 -3.82 0.76 14.40
CA TYR A 93 -3.95 1.42 13.09
C TYR A 93 -5.37 1.95 12.85
N ALA A 94 -6.42 1.19 13.22
CA ALA A 94 -7.80 1.67 13.11
C ALA A 94 -8.06 2.91 13.97
N VAL A 95 -7.54 2.96 15.21
CA VAL A 95 -7.63 4.16 16.07
C VAL A 95 -6.89 5.33 15.43
N ALA A 96 -5.66 5.12 14.95
CA ALA A 96 -4.87 6.15 14.30
C ALA A 96 -5.58 6.70 13.05
N SER A 97 -6.26 5.83 12.30
CA SER A 97 -7.04 6.21 11.11
C SER A 97 -8.28 7.02 11.48
N LEU A 98 -9.06 6.57 12.46
CA LEU A 98 -10.24 7.29 12.95
C LEU A 98 -9.91 8.70 13.45
N LEU A 99 -8.75 8.85 14.12
CA LEU A 99 -8.27 10.12 14.66
C LEU A 99 -7.41 10.93 13.66
N ASN A 100 -7.27 10.47 12.41
CA ASN A 100 -6.43 11.11 11.39
C ASN A 100 -4.96 11.32 11.84
N ALA A 101 -4.44 10.41 12.66
CA ALA A 101 -3.11 10.46 13.27
C ALA A 101 -2.08 9.52 12.59
N GLU A 102 -2.46 8.81 11.53
CA GLU A 102 -1.62 7.82 10.83
C GLU A 102 -0.24 8.36 10.43
N ALA A 103 -0.19 9.58 9.89
CA ALA A 103 1.05 10.20 9.40
C ALA A 103 2.10 10.42 10.51
N LYS A 104 1.66 10.53 11.76
CA LYS A 104 2.53 10.66 12.94
C LYS A 104 2.79 9.30 13.57
N LEU A 105 1.76 8.47 13.73
CA LEU A 105 1.85 7.24 14.51
C LEU A 105 2.48 6.08 13.75
N THR A 106 2.20 5.93 12.45
CA THR A 106 2.79 4.86 11.63
C THR A 106 4.32 4.86 11.71
N PRO A 107 5.02 5.98 11.43
CA PRO A 107 6.48 6.01 11.55
C PRO A 107 6.96 5.86 12.99
N ALA A 108 6.24 6.41 13.99
CA ALA A 108 6.62 6.29 15.39
C ALA A 108 6.56 4.83 15.89
N ILE A 109 5.50 4.10 15.53
CA ILE A 109 5.32 2.69 15.88
C ILE A 109 6.38 1.83 15.20
N PHE A 110 6.61 2.00 13.89
CA PHE A 110 7.67 1.28 13.19
C PHE A 110 9.05 1.56 13.79
N ASN A 111 9.35 2.82 14.12
CA ASN A 111 10.62 3.18 14.77
C ASN A 111 10.76 2.48 16.14
N LYS A 112 9.71 2.49 16.95
CA LYS A 112 9.68 1.84 18.27
C LYS A 112 9.97 0.34 18.18
N ILE A 113 9.38 -0.34 17.20
CA ILE A 113 9.52 -1.79 17.00
C ILE A 113 10.86 -2.16 16.34
N HIS A 114 11.21 -1.53 15.21
CA HIS A 114 12.33 -1.98 14.38
C HIS A 114 13.64 -1.26 14.62
N THR A 115 13.59 0.02 15.03
CA THR A 115 14.81 0.80 15.31
C THR A 115 15.18 0.71 16.78
N GLN A 116 14.23 1.01 17.68
CA GLN A 116 14.48 1.00 19.13
C GLN A 116 14.44 -0.41 19.72
N ARG A 117 13.89 -1.40 19.00
CA ARG A 117 13.72 -2.79 19.46
C ARG A 117 12.96 -2.88 20.78
N GLN A 118 11.96 -2.01 20.96
CA GLN A 118 11.10 -1.93 22.14
C GLN A 118 9.64 -2.10 21.73
N PRO A 119 9.25 -3.26 21.18
CA PRO A 119 7.87 -3.47 20.73
C PRO A 119 6.89 -3.32 21.92
N PRO A 120 5.69 -2.76 21.68
CA PRO A 120 4.66 -2.73 22.71
C PRO A 120 4.24 -4.15 23.07
N MET A 121 4.03 -4.39 24.36
CA MET A 121 3.68 -5.70 24.91
C MET A 121 2.24 -5.72 25.46
N SER A 122 1.57 -4.58 25.45
CA SER A 122 0.22 -4.39 25.97
C SER A 122 -0.49 -3.23 25.27
N ARG A 123 -1.81 -3.15 25.43
CA ARG A 123 -2.60 -1.99 25.00
C ARG A 123 -2.15 -0.69 25.66
N ASP A 124 -1.72 -0.74 26.92
CA ASP A 124 -1.22 0.43 27.63
C ASP A 124 0.10 0.94 27.03
N ASP A 125 0.98 0.05 26.58
CA ASP A 125 2.18 0.45 25.83
C ASP A 125 1.81 1.11 24.49
N VAL A 126 0.80 0.57 23.79
CA VAL A 126 0.28 1.17 22.56
C VAL A 126 -0.27 2.56 22.85
N LYS A 127 -1.14 2.71 23.85
CA LYS A 127 -1.67 4.00 24.29
C LYS A 127 -0.56 4.99 24.61
N LYS A 128 0.50 4.55 25.29
CA LYS A 128 1.65 5.40 25.58
C LYS A 128 2.30 5.93 24.30
N ILE A 129 2.45 5.12 23.26
CA ILE A 129 2.97 5.59 21.96
C ILE A 129 2.05 6.67 21.37
N PHE A 130 0.73 6.52 21.47
CA PHE A 130 -0.23 7.51 20.99
C PHE A 130 -0.09 8.84 21.74
N VAL A 131 -0.03 8.79 23.07
CA VAL A 131 0.15 9.97 23.95
C VAL A 131 1.48 10.67 23.70
N ASP A 132 2.58 9.91 23.60
CA ASP A 132 3.91 10.46 23.33
C ASP A 132 3.99 11.14 21.95
N ASN A 133 3.03 10.89 21.06
CA ASN A 133 2.93 11.48 19.72
C ASN A 133 1.72 12.43 19.56
N GLY A 134 1.14 12.88 20.68
CA GLY A 134 0.18 13.99 20.72
C GLY A 134 -1.29 13.61 20.55
N VAL A 135 -1.65 12.33 20.68
CA VAL A 135 -3.05 11.92 20.82
C VAL A 135 -3.41 11.87 22.32
N PRO A 136 -4.40 12.66 22.80
CA PRO A 136 -4.81 12.62 24.20
C PRO A 136 -5.23 11.22 24.65
N ALA A 137 -4.96 10.89 25.91
CA ALA A 137 -5.27 9.57 26.47
C ALA A 137 -6.76 9.25 26.38
N GLU A 138 -7.61 10.24 26.64
CA GLU A 138 -9.05 10.16 26.56
C GLU A 138 -9.58 9.92 25.13
N GLU A 139 -8.91 10.46 24.11
CA GLU A 139 -9.27 10.20 22.70
C GLU A 139 -8.95 8.77 22.30
N PHE A 140 -7.79 8.25 22.74
CA PHE A 140 -7.45 6.85 22.54
C PHE A 140 -8.46 5.93 23.24
N ASP A 141 -8.71 6.15 24.53
CA ASP A 141 -9.62 5.33 25.33
C ASP A 141 -11.05 5.35 24.77
N GLY A 142 -11.52 6.51 24.32
CA GLY A 142 -12.84 6.64 23.70
C GLY A 142 -12.95 5.96 22.33
N ALA A 143 -11.84 5.83 21.60
CA ALA A 143 -11.82 5.28 20.25
C ALA A 143 -11.57 3.76 20.21
N VAL A 144 -10.67 3.24 21.04
CA VAL A 144 -10.06 1.89 20.89
C VAL A 144 -11.06 0.73 20.87
N ASP A 145 -12.12 0.82 21.67
CA ASP A 145 -13.21 -0.18 21.71
C ASP A 145 -14.51 0.33 21.07
N SER A 146 -14.45 1.44 20.34
CA SER A 146 -15.62 2.00 19.66
C SER A 146 -16.16 1.06 18.57
N PHE A 147 -17.44 1.23 18.24
CA PHE A 147 -18.08 0.53 17.13
C PHE A 147 -17.37 0.80 15.80
N ALA A 148 -16.93 2.05 15.58
CA ALA A 148 -16.21 2.44 14.38
C ALA A 148 -14.90 1.66 14.21
N VAL A 149 -14.06 1.63 15.26
CA VAL A 149 -12.79 0.88 15.25
C VAL A 149 -13.04 -0.62 15.09
N SER A 150 -14.03 -1.18 15.78
CA SER A 150 -14.38 -2.60 15.65
C SER A 150 -14.85 -2.96 14.22
N GLY A 151 -15.59 -2.04 13.58
CA GLY A 151 -15.99 -2.17 12.18
C GLY A 151 -14.81 -2.17 11.21
N MET A 152 -13.84 -1.28 11.43
CA MET A 152 -12.61 -1.21 10.63
C MET A 152 -11.77 -2.49 10.77
N VAL A 153 -11.54 -2.95 12.01
CA VAL A 153 -10.82 -4.21 12.29
C VAL A 153 -11.50 -5.38 11.58
N SER A 154 -12.82 -5.51 11.72
CA SER A 154 -13.58 -6.57 11.04
C SER A 154 -13.46 -6.47 9.51
N GLN A 155 -13.37 -5.26 8.96
CA GLN A 155 -13.15 -5.08 7.52
C GLN A 155 -11.74 -5.51 7.11
N PHE A 156 -10.72 -5.21 7.93
CA PHE A 156 -9.35 -5.62 7.66
C PHE A 156 -9.20 -7.14 7.64
N ASP A 157 -9.86 -7.84 8.55
CA ASP A 157 -9.86 -9.31 8.61
C ASP A 157 -10.57 -9.90 7.40
N ARG A 158 -11.76 -9.40 7.05
CA ARG A 158 -12.48 -9.82 5.84
C ARG A 158 -11.66 -9.62 4.58
N ASN A 159 -10.98 -8.48 4.44
CA ASN A 159 -10.11 -8.22 3.29
C ASN A 159 -8.97 -9.25 3.26
N THR A 160 -8.27 -9.45 4.38
CA THR A 160 -7.15 -10.41 4.52
C THR A 160 -7.59 -11.83 4.11
N GLU A 161 -8.75 -12.28 4.59
CA GLU A 161 -9.32 -13.59 4.25
C GLU A 161 -9.77 -13.68 2.78
N SER A 162 -10.55 -12.71 2.32
CA SER A 162 -11.17 -12.74 0.98
C SER A 162 -10.16 -12.73 -0.17
N TYR A 163 -8.98 -12.16 0.05
CA TYR A 163 -7.86 -12.12 -0.88
C TYR A 163 -6.77 -13.16 -0.55
N ASN A 164 -7.01 -14.03 0.44
CA ASN A 164 -6.09 -15.08 0.88
C ASN A 164 -4.68 -14.56 1.14
N ILE A 165 -4.56 -13.45 1.87
CA ILE A 165 -3.28 -12.82 2.18
C ILE A 165 -2.52 -13.68 3.20
N ARG A 166 -1.35 -14.18 2.79
CA ARG A 166 -0.49 -15.04 3.62
C ARG A 166 0.87 -14.42 3.95
N GLY A 167 1.16 -13.25 3.41
CA GLY A 167 2.44 -12.56 3.58
C GLY A 167 2.27 -11.06 3.37
N VAL A 168 3.22 -10.29 3.91
CA VAL A 168 3.26 -8.83 3.84
C VAL A 168 4.72 -8.35 3.63
N PRO A 169 4.94 -7.18 3.00
CA PRO A 169 3.92 -6.32 2.41
C PRO A 169 3.30 -6.95 1.15
N ALA A 170 2.02 -6.68 0.90
CA ALA A 170 1.33 -7.10 -0.31
C ALA A 170 0.47 -5.96 -0.85
N PHE A 171 0.36 -5.83 -2.18
CA PHE A 171 -0.36 -4.73 -2.81
C PHE A 171 -1.40 -5.26 -3.77
N LEU A 172 -2.64 -4.83 -3.56
CA LEU A 172 -3.78 -5.16 -4.39
C LEU A 172 -4.25 -3.91 -5.12
N VAL A 173 -4.33 -3.99 -6.45
CA VAL A 173 -4.82 -2.90 -7.30
C VAL A 173 -6.20 -3.24 -7.83
N ASN A 174 -7.13 -2.28 -7.75
CA ASN A 174 -8.51 -2.39 -8.20
C ASN A 174 -9.25 -3.62 -7.64
N GLY A 175 -8.95 -4.05 -6.42
CA GLY A 175 -9.56 -5.24 -5.81
C GLY A 175 -9.33 -6.56 -6.56
N LYS A 176 -8.42 -6.59 -7.55
CA LYS A 176 -8.33 -7.67 -8.55
C LYS A 176 -6.92 -8.14 -8.85
N TYR A 177 -5.95 -7.23 -8.89
CA TYR A 177 -4.59 -7.54 -9.32
C TYR A 177 -3.66 -7.51 -8.12
N MET A 178 -3.15 -8.68 -7.73
CA MET A 178 -2.14 -8.79 -6.67
C MET A 178 -0.76 -8.57 -7.27
N VAL A 179 -0.01 -7.59 -6.78
CA VAL A 179 1.36 -7.34 -7.22
C VAL A 179 2.30 -8.42 -6.68
N LYS A 180 3.18 -8.94 -7.54
CA LYS A 180 4.30 -9.81 -7.13
C LYS A 180 5.46 -8.92 -6.69
N ILE A 181 5.60 -8.73 -5.38
CA ILE A 181 6.56 -7.79 -4.79
C ILE A 181 8.01 -8.17 -5.12
N GLU A 182 8.30 -9.45 -5.27
CA GLU A 182 9.59 -9.97 -5.72
C GLU A 182 9.98 -9.55 -7.15
N SER A 183 9.01 -9.11 -7.96
CA SER A 183 9.27 -8.61 -9.32
C SER A 183 9.69 -7.13 -9.36
N ILE A 184 9.58 -6.43 -8.22
CA ILE A 184 9.85 -5.01 -8.11
C ILE A 184 11.34 -4.77 -7.89
N THR A 185 11.99 -4.09 -8.83
CA THR A 185 13.42 -3.79 -8.80
C THR A 185 13.74 -2.31 -8.57
N SER A 186 12.76 -1.43 -8.73
CA SER A 186 12.90 0.02 -8.53
C SER A 186 11.56 0.69 -8.24
N GLN A 187 11.60 1.88 -7.62
CA GLN A 187 10.41 2.72 -7.41
C GLN A 187 9.69 3.04 -8.73
N GLU A 188 10.45 3.38 -9.78
CA GLU A 188 9.89 3.73 -11.08
C GLU A 188 9.11 2.56 -11.69
N GLN A 189 9.68 1.35 -11.62
CA GLN A 189 8.99 0.15 -12.09
C GLN A 189 7.72 -0.12 -11.28
N PHE A 190 7.76 0.07 -9.96
CA PHE A 190 6.60 -0.12 -9.11
C PHE A 190 5.46 0.85 -9.45
N ASN A 191 5.79 2.14 -9.58
CA ASN A 191 4.82 3.18 -9.96
C ASN A 191 4.20 2.87 -11.33
N LYS A 192 5.00 2.49 -12.32
CA LYS A 192 4.52 2.10 -13.66
C LYS A 192 3.62 0.87 -13.61
N LEU A 193 3.95 -0.13 -12.81
CA LEU A 193 3.12 -1.34 -12.66
C LEU A 193 1.77 -0.98 -12.05
N VAL A 194 1.75 -0.20 -10.97
CA VAL A 194 0.50 0.21 -10.34
C VAL A 194 -0.35 1.05 -11.30
N GLN A 195 0.24 2.00 -12.03
CA GLN A 195 -0.48 2.78 -13.05
C GLN A 195 -1.04 1.91 -14.17
N PHE A 196 -0.26 0.94 -14.66
CA PHE A 196 -0.73 -0.04 -15.64
C PHE A 196 -1.94 -0.81 -15.14
N LEU A 197 -1.89 -1.33 -13.90
CA LEU A 197 -2.97 -2.10 -13.30
C LEU A 197 -4.22 -1.25 -12.99
N LEU A 198 -4.03 0.02 -12.61
CA LEU A 198 -5.13 0.97 -12.42
C LEU A 198 -5.88 1.26 -13.72
N ALA A 199 -5.16 1.35 -14.84
CA ALA A 199 -5.73 1.59 -16.17
C ALA A 199 -6.26 0.32 -16.85
N LYS A 200 -5.87 -0.87 -16.35
CA LYS A 200 -6.28 -2.15 -16.93
C LYS A 200 -7.77 -2.37 -16.70
N LYS A 201 -8.54 -2.31 -17.79
CA LYS A 201 -9.95 -2.69 -17.82
C LYS A 201 -10.08 -4.20 -18.05
N ASP A 202 -11.26 -4.71 -17.70
CA ASP A 202 -11.69 -6.07 -18.02
C ASP A 202 -11.85 -6.27 -19.53
#